data_AF-A0A1Y2L1E9-F1
#
_entry.id   AF-A0A1Y2L1E9-F1
#
_cell.length_a   1.000
_cell.length_b   1.000
_cell.length_c   1.000
_cell.angle_alpha   90.00
_cell.angle_beta   90.00
_cell.angle_gamma   90.00
#
_symmetry.space_group_name_H-M   'P 1'
#
loop_
_entity.id
_entity.type
_entity.pdbx_description
1 polymer ?
#
loop_
_entity_poly.entity_id
_entity_poly.type
_entity_poly.pdbx_seq_one_letter_code
_entity_poly.pdbx_strand_id
1 'polypeptide(L)' 'MMFDSPGSENNIYLHLLFGSVLLFPLMSFSGALFPWMLRRWEWSAWFFLMPCFGAGFVVLCAALLQVKCNGNFACVT' A
#
# COMPACT_ATOMS: atom_id res chain seq x y z
N MET A 1 -4.72 17.24 -8.26
CA MET A 1 -3.91 16.00 -8.15
C MET A 1 -3.82 15.68 -6.66
N MET A 2 -4.21 14.47 -6.24
CA MET A 2 -4.47 14.14 -4.83
C MET A 2 -3.28 14.39 -3.88
N PHE A 3 -2.06 14.23 -4.38
CA PHE A 3 -0.81 14.42 -3.62
C PHE A 3 -0.25 15.84 -3.70
N ASP A 4 -0.84 16.71 -4.52
CA ASP A 4 -0.31 18.03 -4.90
C ASP A 4 -1.12 19.18 -4.26
N SER A 5 -2.01 18.87 -3.31
CA SER A 5 -2.77 19.89 -2.59
C SER A 5 -1.86 20.63 -1.61
N PRO A 6 -1.89 21.97 -1.54
CA PRO A 6 -1.08 22.73 -0.59
C PRO A 6 -1.33 22.28 0.85
N GLY A 7 -0.27 21.97 1.60
CA GLY A 7 -0.35 21.40 2.96
C GLY A 7 -0.32 19.85 3.03
N SER A 8 -0.41 19.15 1.90
CA SER A 8 -0.25 17.69 1.75
C SER A 8 1.07 17.17 2.33
N GLU A 9 2.15 17.94 2.14
CA GLU A 9 3.51 17.63 2.59
C GLU A 9 3.66 17.51 4.12
N ASN A 10 2.72 18.05 4.90
CA ASN A 10 2.76 17.94 6.36
C ASN A 10 1.92 16.75 6.87
N ASN A 11 1.21 16.05 5.99
CA ASN A 11 0.30 14.97 6.36
C ASN A 11 0.99 13.61 6.29
N ILE A 12 1.32 13.04 7.46
CA ILE A 12 1.97 11.73 7.55
C ILE A 12 1.12 10.59 6.95
N TYR A 13 -0.20 10.67 7.04
CA TYR A 13 -1.10 9.64 6.50
C TYR A 13 -1.12 9.61 4.98
N LEU A 14 -0.93 10.77 4.36
CA LEU A 14 -0.83 10.91 2.91
C LEU A 14 0.49 10.31 2.39
N HIS A 15 1.60 10.54 3.09
CA HIS A 15 2.87 9.84 2.81
C HIS A 15 2.75 8.33 2.96
N LEU A 16 2.04 7.86 4.00
CA LEU A 16 1.78 6.43 4.20
C LEU A 16 0.96 5.83 3.06
N LEU A 17 -0.06 6.54 2.60
CA LEU A 17 -0.87 6.15 1.44
C LEU A 17 -0.01 6.10 0.17
N PHE A 18 0.79 7.12 -0.08
CA PHE A 18 1.71 7.13 -1.22
C PHE A 18 2.67 5.92 -1.18
N GLY A 19 3.27 5.67 -0.02
CA GLY A 19 4.13 4.51 0.22
C GLY A 19 3.40 3.19 -0.04
N SER A 20 2.14 3.05 0.40
CA SER A 20 1.34 1.84 0.16
C SER A 20 1.08 1.59 -1.33
N VAL A 21 0.80 2.64 -2.11
CA VAL A 21 0.57 2.54 -3.55
C VAL A 21 1.85 2.14 -4.28
N LEU A 22 3.02 2.62 -3.82
CA LEU A 22 4.32 2.21 -4.35
C LEU A 22 4.71 0.77 -3.93
N LEU A 23 4.32 0.35 -2.73
CA LEU A 23 4.59 -0.99 -2.20
C LEU A 23 3.77 -2.06 -2.93
N PHE A 24 2.55 -1.75 -3.35
CA PHE A 24 1.67 -2.70 -4.05
C PHE A 24 2.29 -3.36 -5.30
N PRO A 25 2.85 -2.63 -6.28
CA PRO A 25 3.50 -3.24 -7.44
C PRO A 25 4.75 -4.04 -7.05
N LEU A 26 5.52 -3.59 -6.05
CA LEU A 26 6.67 -4.34 -5.53
C LEU A 26 6.24 -5.67 -4.93
N MET A 27 5.19 -5.68 -4.09
CA MET A 27 4.62 -6.90 -3.53
C MET A 27 4.06 -7.81 -4.61
N SER A 28 3.39 -7.24 -5.62
CA SER A 28 2.82 -8.01 -6.74
C SER A 28 3.91 -8.70 -7.56
N PHE A 29 5.00 -7.98 -7.86
CA PHE A 29 6.15 -8.54 -8.57
C PHE A 29 6.83 -9.65 -7.76
N SER A 30 7.00 -9.42 -6.46
CA SER A 30 7.56 -10.41 -5.54
C SER A 30 6.68 -11.67 -5.44
N GLY A 31 5.36 -11.50 -5.37
CA GLY A 31 4.38 -12.57 -5.31
C GLY A 31 4.33 -13.43 -6.58
N ALA A 32 4.76 -12.88 -7.73
CA ALA A 32 4.89 -13.61 -8.98
C ALA A 32 6.27 -14.29 -9.14
N LEU A 33 7.35 -13.64 -8.68
CA LEU A 33 8.71 -14.16 -8.81
C LEU A 33 9.06 -15.24 -7.78
N PHE A 34 8.70 -15.03 -6.51
CA PHE A 34 9.06 -15.96 -5.42
C PHE A 34 8.50 -17.38 -5.61
N PRO A 35 7.26 -17.60 -6.07
CA PRO A 35 6.78 -18.95 -6.38
C PRO A 35 7.63 -19.67 -7.41
N TRP A 36 8.15 -18.94 -8.39
CA TRP A 36 8.98 -19.51 -9.46
C TRP A 36 10.37 -19.87 -8.94
N MET A 37 10.97 -18.99 -8.14
CA MET A 37 12.29 -19.19 -7.55
C MET A 37 12.28 -20.31 -6.48
N LEU A 38 11.19 -20.41 -5.72
CA LEU A 38 10.99 -21.39 -4.64
C LEU A 38 10.08 -22.55 -5.07
N ARG A 39 10.03 -22.88 -6.37
CA ARG A 39 9.10 -23.87 -6.94
C ARG A 39 9.13 -25.25 -6.27
N ARG A 40 10.27 -25.65 -5.69
CA ARG A 40 10.42 -26.93 -4.98
C ARG A 40 9.79 -26.93 -3.58
N TRP A 41 9.44 -25.76 -3.05
CA TRP A 41 8.82 -25.62 -1.74
C TRP A 41 7.30 -25.70 -1.87
N GLU A 42 6.69 -26.63 -1.14
CA GLU A 42 5.24 -26.90 -1.18
C GLU A 42 4.39 -25.69 -0.77
N TRP A 43 4.97 -24.80 0.04
CA TRP A 43 4.33 -23.58 0.54
C TRP A 43 4.54 -22.37 -0.37
N SER A 44 5.20 -22.53 -1.52
CA SER A 44 5.47 -21.42 -2.45
C SER A 44 4.21 -20.80 -3.05
N ALA A 45 3.08 -21.52 -3.06
CA ALA A 45 1.79 -20.99 -3.50
C ALA A 45 1.25 -19.86 -2.60
N TRP A 46 1.66 -19.78 -1.33
CA TRP A 46 1.21 -18.72 -0.42
C TRP A 46 1.69 -17.33 -0.84
N PHE A 47 2.79 -17.25 -1.61
CA PHE A 47 3.26 -15.97 -2.15
C PHE A 47 2.28 -15.35 -3.16
N PHE A 48 1.34 -16.11 -3.75
CA PHE A 48 0.27 -15.54 -4.57
C PHE A 48 -0.71 -14.66 -3.78
N LEU A 49 -0.70 -14.72 -2.44
CA LEU A 49 -1.52 -13.85 -1.58
C LEU A 49 -0.82 -12.51 -1.25
N MET A 50 0.47 -12.35 -1.55
CA MET A 50 1.21 -11.08 -1.35
C MET A 50 0.53 -9.85 -1.99
N PRO A 51 0.02 -9.92 -3.24
CA PRO A 51 -0.71 -8.79 -3.83
C PRO A 51 -1.96 -8.42 -3.02
N CYS A 52 -2.68 -9.42 -2.48
CA CYS A 52 -3.85 -9.18 -1.63
C CYS A 52 -3.46 -8.43 -0.35
N PHE A 53 -2.30 -8.76 0.23
CA PHE A 53 -1.79 -8.05 1.40
C PHE A 53 -1.42 -6.59 1.07
N GLY A 54 -0.77 -6.35 -0.07
CA GLY A 54 -0.48 -5.01 -0.56
C GLY A 54 -1.75 -4.18 -0.82
N ALA A 55 -2.76 -4.78 -1.47
CA ALA A 55 -4.05 -4.13 -1.69
C ALA A 55 -4.77 -3.81 -0.37
N GLY A 56 -4.75 -4.75 0.58
CA GLY A 56 -5.28 -4.54 1.92
C GLY A 56 -4.60 -3.39 2.65
N PHE A 57 -3.28 -3.25 2.50
CA PHE A 57 -2.52 -2.15 3.09
C PHE A 57 -2.92 -0.79 2.49
N VAL A 58 -3.14 -0.70 1.17
CA VAL A 58 -3.66 0.52 0.52
C VAL A 58 -5.03 0.90 1.06
N VAL A 59 -5.94 -0.08 1.18
CA VAL A 59 -7.29 0.14 1.75
C VAL A 59 -7.20 0.61 3.20
N LEU A 60 -6.31 0.04 4.00
CA LEU A 60 -6.10 0.43 5.38
C LEU A 60 -5.57 1.87 5.51
N CYS A 61 -4.60 2.26 4.69
CA CYS A 61 -4.11 3.64 4.64
C CYS A 61 -5.21 4.64 4.21
N ALA A 62 -6.02 4.27 3.22
CA ALA A 62 -7.15 5.09 2.79
C ALA A 62 -8.22 5.23 3.90
N ALA A 63 -8.54 4.15 4.60
CA ALA A 63 -9.46 4.17 5.72
C ALA A 63 -8.92 5.01 6.89
N LEU A 64 -7.63 4.94 7.19
CA LEU A 64 -7.00 5.78 8.20
C LEU A 64 -7.11 7.27 7.86
N LEU A 65 -6.87 7.64 6.60
CA LEU A 65 -7.04 9.01 6.14
C LEU A 65 -8.50 9.46 6.23
N GLN A 66 -9.46 8.56 5.94
CA GLN A 66 -10.88 8.84 6.10
C GLN A 66 -11.25 9.06 7.58
N VAL A 67 -10.78 8.24 8.50
CA VAL A 67 -11.13 8.33 9.93
C VAL A 67 -10.46 9.50 10.62
N LYS A 68 -9.19 9.78 10.31
CA LYS A 68 -8.41 10.83 10.99
C LYS A 68 -8.58 12.21 10.38
N CYS A 69 -8.77 12.27 9.07
CA CYS A 69 -8.75 13.51 8.32
C CYS A 69 -10.02 13.73 7.48
N ASN A 70 -11.06 12.90 7.66
CA ASN A 70 -12.33 12.99 6.92
C ASN A 70 -12.16 13.04 5.39
N GLY A 71 -11.12 12.35 4.89
CA GLY A 71 -10.79 12.36 3.46
C GLY A 71 -10.02 13.60 2.99
N ASN A 72 -9.64 14.52 3.89
CA ASN A 72 -8.86 15.70 3.55
C ASN A 72 -7.36 15.38 3.47
N PHE A 73 -6.78 15.60 2.29
CA PHE A 73 -5.37 15.38 2.00
C PHE A 73 -4.44 16.40 2.67
N ALA A 74 -4.92 17.63 2.92
CA ALA A 74 -4.15 18.70 3.55
C ALA A 74 -4.39 18.83 5.07
N CYS A 75 -4.92 17.78 5.69
CA CYS A 75 -5.17 17.72 7.12
C CYS A 75 -3.84 17.81 7.90
N VAL A 76 -3.75 18.81 8.78
CA VAL A 76 -2.65 19.00 9.73
C VAL A 76 -3.14 18.50 11.08
N THR A 77 -2.60 17.37 11.54
CA THR A 77 -2.79 16.88 12.91
C THR A 77 -1.77 17.48 13.85
#